data_AF-A0A7S0DIG6-F1
#
_entry.id   AF-A0A7S0DIG6-F1
#
_cell.length_a   1.000
_cell.length_b   1.000
_cell.length_c   1.000
_cell.angle_alpha   90.00
_cell.angle_beta   90.00
_cell.angle_gamma   90.00
#
_symmetry.space_group_name_H-M   'P 1'
#
loop_
_entity.id
_entity.type
_entity.pdbx_description
1 polymer ?
#
loop_
_entity_poly.entity_id
_entity_poly.type
_entity_poly.pdbx_seq_one_letter_code
_entity_poly.pdbx_strand_id
1 'polypeptide(L)'
;FFSSALPQSPPYLSWICRVMSGARQEPIEIPLSEEETEIYAEYKNATNKTERDAAQVAFLRSNQFVRVKDPVVKEYERHRVQVTTFMLNVFKFRKWLNGQGKPYKKAAGGMSDDGLYTVSPKLRELMPRGLHEVKFIGKDSCTTVLFRGIPKFSGLVASDEDEESNASASIFFYDGQSLQDAGRFYVTAKSNGENAKLGCRIIEGTTYLFAGSKNTCMVWPALIPRGEIQPATDHNIPAQFICLLWSHWYLKLSGEQQKAFATQMTEKFGTIMGEINTPWYEHVVPINELFLECYAILDNDGRPVHPKCAFDFFKTHGIHQHYPSIAAATPAEKKTPHRPENLKEVFLKESNIDKIGPDGLKLDAKTNYISHVFFQSNDIKDLDDVVDKIRNASNTEGAVLYLTHKTSEKVIGLVKVKSSQYVVWRRLRETMKSCLFRPLNNGEIEEFPTTTGGKPKGSKENKPKTRG
;
A
#
# COMPACT_ATOMS: atom_id res chain seq x y z
N PHE A 1 -6.68 -44.99 11.61
CA PHE A 1 -7.69 -43.99 11.22
C PHE A 1 -7.16 -42.86 10.34
N PHE A 2 -5.93 -42.96 9.81
CA PHE A 2 -5.51 -42.18 8.65
C PHE A 2 -5.27 -43.16 7.50
N SER A 3 -6.23 -43.20 6.58
CA SER A 3 -6.14 -43.94 5.33
C SER A 3 -5.29 -43.15 4.35
N SER A 4 -4.26 -43.82 3.82
CA SER A 4 -3.44 -43.39 2.70
C SER A 4 -4.28 -43.35 1.43
N ALA A 5 -4.95 -42.22 1.17
CA ALA A 5 -5.50 -41.93 -0.14
C ALA A 5 -4.39 -41.38 -1.03
N LEU A 6 -4.23 -41.99 -2.21
CA LEU A 6 -3.38 -41.54 -3.31
C LEU A 6 -3.62 -40.04 -3.58
N PRO A 7 -2.58 -39.27 -3.98
CA PRO A 7 -2.73 -37.85 -4.26
C PRO A 7 -3.68 -37.70 -5.46
N GLN A 8 -4.92 -37.30 -5.19
CA GLN A 8 -5.74 -36.69 -6.22
C GLN A 8 -4.95 -35.52 -6.78
N SER A 9 -4.94 -35.37 -8.11
CA SER A 9 -4.35 -34.22 -8.78
C SER A 9 -4.73 -32.94 -8.02
N PRO A 10 -3.79 -32.03 -7.74
CA PRO A 10 -4.08 -30.88 -6.90
C PRO A 10 -5.29 -30.13 -7.46
N PRO A 11 -6.26 -29.72 -6.61
CA PRO A 11 -7.48 -29.01 -7.04
C PRO A 11 -7.22 -27.69 -7.78
N TYR A 12 -5.95 -27.29 -7.93
CA TYR A 12 -5.52 -26.05 -8.56
C TYR A 12 -5.51 -26.10 -10.10
N LEU A 13 -5.21 -27.26 -10.73
CA LEU A 13 -5.36 -27.42 -12.20
C LEU A 13 -6.82 -27.19 -12.64
N SER A 14 -7.77 -27.53 -11.77
CA SER A 14 -9.20 -27.29 -11.99
C SER A 14 -9.55 -25.79 -12.02
N TRP A 15 -8.80 -24.91 -11.36
CA TRP A 15 -9.11 -23.48 -11.35
C TRP A 15 -8.65 -22.79 -12.64
N ILE A 16 -7.43 -23.06 -13.11
CA ILE A 16 -6.95 -22.54 -14.41
C ILE A 16 -7.85 -23.06 -15.53
N CYS A 17 -8.20 -24.36 -15.51
CA CYS A 17 -9.17 -24.88 -16.47
C CYS A 17 -10.53 -24.18 -16.34
N ARG A 18 -11.07 -23.91 -15.14
CA ARG A 18 -12.34 -23.15 -14.99
C ARG A 18 -12.26 -21.69 -15.43
N VAL A 19 -11.14 -21.01 -15.21
CA VAL A 19 -10.94 -19.63 -15.66
C VAL A 19 -10.75 -19.58 -17.18
N MET A 20 -10.11 -20.60 -17.76
CA MET A 20 -9.90 -20.69 -19.21
C MET A 20 -11.11 -21.28 -19.97
N SER A 21 -11.95 -22.09 -19.31
CA SER A 21 -13.10 -22.79 -19.94
C SER A 21 -14.47 -22.23 -19.50
N GLY A 22 -14.52 -21.35 -18.52
CA GLY A 22 -15.76 -20.80 -17.98
C GLY A 22 -16.37 -19.77 -18.92
N ALA A 23 -17.65 -19.95 -19.25
CA ALA A 23 -18.45 -18.92 -19.92
C ALA A 23 -18.22 -17.58 -19.21
N ARG A 24 -17.71 -16.59 -19.96
CA ARG A 24 -17.47 -15.23 -19.45
C ARG A 24 -18.82 -14.67 -19.02
N GLN A 25 -19.14 -14.74 -17.74
CA GLN A 25 -20.22 -13.92 -17.22
C GLN A 25 -19.75 -12.48 -17.38
N GLU A 26 -20.49 -11.68 -18.14
CA GLU A 26 -20.12 -10.27 -18.30
C GLU A 26 -20.02 -9.64 -16.91
N PRO A 27 -18.93 -8.90 -16.64
CA PRO A 27 -18.73 -8.31 -15.33
C PRO A 27 -19.89 -7.36 -15.04
N ILE A 28 -20.58 -7.60 -13.92
CA ILE A 28 -21.62 -6.69 -13.43
C ILE A 28 -20.91 -5.41 -13.00
N GLU A 29 -21.13 -4.33 -13.75
CA GLU A 29 -20.43 -3.06 -13.59
C GLU A 29 -21.38 -1.93 -13.21
N ILE A 30 -20.96 -1.12 -12.22
CA ILE A 30 -21.67 0.11 -11.86
C ILE A 30 -21.70 1.05 -13.07
N PRO A 31 -22.89 1.47 -13.54
CA PRO A 31 -22.98 2.41 -14.65
C PRO A 31 -22.42 3.77 -14.24
N LEU A 32 -21.70 4.39 -15.17
CA LEU A 32 -21.27 5.77 -15.06
C LEU A 32 -22.45 6.72 -15.33
N SER A 33 -22.40 7.92 -14.75
CA SER A 33 -23.22 9.03 -15.25
C SER A 33 -22.80 9.42 -16.67
N GLU A 34 -23.62 10.23 -17.33
CA GLU A 34 -23.29 10.81 -18.65
C GLU A 34 -21.98 11.63 -18.57
N GLU A 35 -21.88 12.54 -17.59
CA GLU A 35 -20.67 13.32 -17.31
C GLU A 35 -19.44 12.42 -17.05
N GLU A 36 -19.58 11.37 -16.22
CA GLU A 36 -18.47 10.43 -15.96
C GLU A 36 -18.05 9.67 -17.21
N THR A 37 -18.99 9.39 -18.12
CA THR A 37 -18.72 8.70 -19.39
C THR A 37 -17.91 9.57 -20.33
N GLU A 38 -18.28 10.86 -20.45
CA GLU A 38 -17.56 11.86 -21.25
C GLU A 38 -16.13 12.05 -20.72
N ILE A 39 -15.97 12.32 -19.42
CA ILE A 39 -14.65 12.51 -18.81
C ILE A 39 -13.79 11.24 -18.94
N TYR A 40 -14.39 10.05 -18.82
CA TYR A 40 -13.64 8.80 -19.02
C TYR A 40 -13.18 8.63 -20.47
N ALA A 41 -13.99 9.04 -21.45
CA ALA A 41 -13.58 9.06 -22.85
C ALA A 41 -12.42 10.04 -23.08
N GLU A 42 -12.45 11.23 -22.47
CA GLU A 42 -11.32 12.18 -22.49
C GLU A 42 -10.05 11.55 -21.92
N TYR A 43 -10.14 10.85 -20.78
CA TYR A 43 -9.01 10.14 -20.20
C TYR A 43 -8.42 9.10 -21.17
N LYS A 44 -9.27 8.32 -21.87
CA LYS A 44 -8.81 7.31 -22.82
C LYS A 44 -8.24 7.91 -24.11
N ASN A 45 -8.73 9.08 -24.51
CA ASN A 45 -8.32 9.78 -25.73
C ASN A 45 -7.20 10.80 -25.49
N ALA A 46 -6.79 11.00 -24.24
CA ALA A 46 -5.73 11.94 -23.88
C ALA A 46 -4.43 11.62 -24.62
N THR A 47 -3.84 12.64 -25.26
CA THR A 47 -2.66 12.48 -26.11
C THR A 47 -1.35 12.65 -25.34
N ASN A 48 -1.44 13.29 -24.17
CA ASN A 48 -0.31 13.54 -23.30
C ASN A 48 -0.66 13.32 -21.82
N LYS A 49 0.38 13.24 -21.00
CA LYS A 49 0.26 13.00 -19.57
C LYS A 49 -0.57 14.07 -18.85
N THR A 50 -0.43 15.34 -19.23
CA THR A 50 -1.11 16.46 -18.57
C THR A 50 -2.63 16.36 -18.76
N GLU A 51 -3.09 16.12 -19.98
CA GLU A 51 -4.50 15.88 -20.30
C GLU A 51 -5.04 14.66 -19.54
N ARG A 52 -4.30 13.56 -19.57
CA ARG A 52 -4.71 12.32 -18.91
C ARG A 52 -4.82 12.48 -17.39
N ASP A 53 -3.86 13.16 -16.78
CA ASP A 53 -3.85 13.44 -15.34
C ASP A 53 -5.01 14.38 -14.95
N ALA A 54 -5.31 15.39 -15.78
CA ALA A 54 -6.45 16.29 -15.59
C ALA A 54 -7.79 15.54 -15.68
N ALA A 55 -7.98 14.71 -16.72
CA ALA A 55 -9.18 13.90 -16.89
C ALA A 55 -9.35 12.88 -15.74
N GLN A 56 -8.25 12.25 -15.29
CA GLN A 56 -8.28 11.38 -14.11
C GLN A 56 -8.77 12.13 -12.85
N VAL A 57 -8.26 13.33 -12.60
CA VAL A 57 -8.69 14.14 -11.45
C VAL A 57 -10.15 14.57 -11.60
N ALA A 58 -10.58 14.98 -12.79
CA ALA A 58 -11.96 15.36 -13.07
C ALA A 58 -12.92 14.19 -12.79
N PHE A 59 -12.62 12.99 -13.31
CA PHE A 59 -13.42 11.79 -13.09
C PHE A 59 -13.55 11.47 -11.60
N LEU A 60 -12.45 11.55 -10.85
CA LEU A 60 -12.47 11.25 -9.43
C LEU A 60 -13.19 12.30 -8.59
N ARG A 61 -13.31 13.54 -9.08
CA ARG A 61 -14.09 14.60 -8.41
C ARG A 61 -15.59 14.44 -8.68
N SER A 62 -15.98 14.01 -9.87
CA SER A 62 -17.39 13.74 -10.21
C SER A 62 -17.88 12.40 -9.64
N ASN A 63 -16.99 11.43 -9.42
CA ASN A 63 -17.40 10.11 -8.97
C ASN A 63 -17.97 10.07 -7.56
N GLN A 64 -19.22 9.60 -7.46
CA GLN A 64 -19.98 9.61 -6.22
C GLN A 64 -19.39 8.75 -5.10
N PHE A 65 -18.57 7.74 -5.44
CA PHE A 65 -17.91 6.85 -4.49
C PHE A 65 -16.47 7.25 -4.18
N VAL A 66 -16.04 8.42 -4.63
CA VAL A 66 -14.77 9.04 -4.22
C VAL A 66 -15.06 10.18 -3.27
N ARG A 67 -14.29 10.24 -2.19
CA ARG A 67 -14.23 11.35 -1.25
C ARG A 67 -12.95 12.11 -1.53
N VAL A 68 -13.09 13.39 -1.84
CA VAL A 68 -11.98 14.33 -1.92
C VAL A 68 -11.86 15.05 -0.58
N LYS A 69 -10.68 15.03 0.03
CA LYS A 69 -10.40 15.81 1.25
C LYS A 69 -10.06 17.24 0.90
N ASP A 70 -10.35 18.15 1.83
CA ASP A 70 -9.89 19.53 1.73
C ASP A 70 -8.36 19.58 1.58
N PRO A 71 -7.83 20.46 0.70
CA PRO A 71 -6.39 20.55 0.48
C PRO A 71 -5.65 20.95 1.75
N VAL A 72 -4.56 20.25 2.05
CA VAL A 72 -3.60 20.69 3.08
C VAL A 72 -2.61 21.65 2.41
N VAL A 73 -2.52 22.87 2.93
CA VAL A 73 -1.66 23.93 2.38
C VAL A 73 -0.42 24.11 3.25
N LYS A 74 0.75 24.23 2.62
CA LYS A 74 2.03 24.54 3.25
C LYS A 74 2.72 25.64 2.47
N GLU A 75 3.24 26.63 3.18
CA GLU A 75 4.03 27.71 2.59
C GLU A 75 5.52 27.37 2.73
N TYR A 76 6.24 27.37 1.61
CA TYR A 76 7.69 27.29 1.55
C TYR A 76 8.23 28.52 0.84
N GLU A 77 9.52 28.80 1.01
CA GLU A 77 10.18 30.00 0.49
C GLU A 77 9.84 30.33 -0.97
N ARG A 78 9.82 29.31 -1.85
CA ARG A 78 9.58 29.48 -3.30
C ARG A 78 8.18 29.09 -3.77
N HIS A 79 7.47 28.27 -3.00
CA HIS A 79 6.21 27.69 -3.46
C HIS A 79 5.21 27.56 -2.32
N ARG A 80 3.96 27.89 -2.65
CA ARG A 80 2.80 27.44 -1.89
C ARG A 80 2.40 26.05 -2.37
N VAL A 81 2.49 25.06 -1.49
CA VAL A 81 2.20 23.66 -1.81
C VAL A 81 0.83 23.27 -1.30
N GLN A 82 -0.04 22.78 -2.18
CA GLN A 82 -1.36 22.27 -1.84
C GLN A 82 -1.44 20.77 -2.11
N VAL A 83 -1.84 19.99 -1.11
CA VAL A 83 -1.99 18.53 -1.22
C VAL A 83 -3.47 18.16 -1.08
N THR A 84 -4.09 17.73 -2.16
CA THR A 84 -5.44 17.17 -2.17
C THR A 84 -5.38 15.65 -2.12
N THR A 85 -6.12 15.03 -1.19
CA THR A 85 -6.15 13.57 -1.04
C THR A 85 -7.46 13.00 -1.58
N PHE A 86 -7.36 11.94 -2.39
CA PHE A 86 -8.51 11.19 -2.89
C PHE A 86 -8.63 9.88 -2.10
N MET A 87 -9.85 9.52 -1.71
CA MET A 87 -10.14 8.28 -0.98
C MET A 87 -11.43 7.65 -1.48
N LEU A 88 -11.56 6.33 -1.42
CA LEU A 88 -12.85 5.68 -1.66
C LEU A 88 -13.81 5.98 -0.51
N ASN A 89 -15.05 6.35 -0.84
CA ASN A 89 -16.14 6.60 0.09
C ASN A 89 -16.92 5.30 0.37
N VAL A 90 -16.27 4.38 1.09
CA VAL A 90 -16.82 3.05 1.42
C VAL A 90 -18.15 3.14 2.17
N PHE A 91 -18.37 4.20 2.97
CA PHE A 91 -19.64 4.44 3.64
C PHE A 91 -20.78 4.69 2.64
N LYS A 92 -20.56 5.58 1.66
CA LYS A 92 -21.56 5.86 0.62
C LYS A 92 -21.79 4.64 -0.28
N PHE A 93 -20.74 3.90 -0.62
CA PHE A 93 -20.85 2.62 -1.32
C PHE A 93 -21.69 1.59 -0.55
N ARG A 94 -21.44 1.44 0.75
CA ARG A 94 -22.23 0.57 1.64
C ARG A 94 -23.71 0.96 1.67
N LYS A 95 -24.02 2.26 1.78
CA LYS A 95 -25.41 2.74 1.75
C LYS A 95 -26.06 2.42 0.40
N TRP A 96 -25.34 2.67 -0.69
CA TRP A 96 -25.81 2.39 -2.05
C TRP A 96 -26.07 0.88 -2.28
N LEU A 97 -25.15 -0.01 -1.87
CA LEU A 97 -25.33 -1.47 -1.97
C LEU A 97 -26.56 -2.01 -1.23
N ASN A 98 -27.01 -1.33 -0.17
CA ASN A 98 -28.21 -1.72 0.56
C ASN A 98 -29.50 -1.09 -0.02
N GLY A 99 -29.38 -0.21 -1.01
CA GLY A 99 -30.48 0.38 -1.76
C GLY A 99 -30.40 0.01 -3.24
N GLN A 100 -30.14 1.02 -4.08
CA GLN A 100 -30.08 0.88 -5.55
C GLN A 100 -29.03 -0.14 -6.04
N GLY A 101 -27.94 -0.30 -5.29
CA GLY A 101 -26.84 -1.22 -5.60
C GLY A 101 -27.07 -2.67 -5.19
N LYS A 102 -28.26 -3.05 -4.70
CA LYS A 102 -28.55 -4.42 -4.24
C LYS A 102 -28.20 -5.51 -5.28
N PRO A 103 -28.43 -5.33 -6.61
CA PRO A 103 -28.01 -6.32 -7.62
C PRO A 103 -26.50 -6.58 -7.65
N TYR A 104 -25.68 -5.60 -7.26
CA TYR A 104 -24.23 -5.66 -7.29
C TYR A 104 -23.63 -6.27 -6.03
N LYS A 105 -24.42 -6.43 -4.96
CA LYS A 105 -23.94 -6.84 -3.64
C LYS A 105 -23.25 -8.21 -3.65
N LYS A 106 -23.74 -9.16 -4.45
CA LYS A 106 -23.10 -10.47 -4.61
C LYS A 106 -21.78 -10.35 -5.38
N ALA A 107 -21.79 -9.62 -6.50
CA ALA A 107 -20.60 -9.42 -7.32
C ALA A 107 -19.47 -8.71 -6.55
N ALA A 108 -19.83 -7.72 -5.73
CA ALA A 108 -18.88 -6.98 -4.91
C ALA A 108 -18.14 -7.83 -3.87
N GLY A 109 -18.65 -9.00 -3.47
CA GLY A 109 -18.00 -9.85 -2.46
C GLY A 109 -17.93 -9.25 -1.04
N GLY A 110 -18.37 -8.00 -0.86
CA GLY A 110 -18.27 -7.27 0.39
C GLY A 110 -18.67 -5.79 0.26
N MET A 111 -18.73 -5.09 1.39
CA MET A 111 -18.98 -3.64 1.47
C MET A 111 -17.67 -2.89 1.77
N SER A 112 -16.57 -3.33 1.16
CA SER A 112 -15.20 -2.84 1.37
C SER A 112 -14.72 -1.95 0.22
N ASP A 113 -13.48 -1.45 0.30
CA ASP A 113 -12.81 -0.84 -0.85
C ASP A 113 -12.56 -1.86 -1.96
N ASP A 114 -12.16 -3.08 -1.61
CA ASP A 114 -11.91 -4.17 -2.54
C ASP A 114 -13.20 -4.59 -3.29
N GLY A 115 -14.35 -4.55 -2.61
CA GLY A 115 -15.63 -4.81 -3.27
C GLY A 115 -16.03 -3.73 -4.27
N LEU A 116 -15.77 -2.46 -3.98
CA LEU A 116 -15.99 -1.36 -4.93
C LEU A 116 -15.09 -1.49 -6.16
N TYR A 117 -13.81 -1.83 -5.98
CA TYR A 117 -12.90 -2.11 -7.09
C TYR A 117 -13.31 -3.32 -7.94
N THR A 118 -14.08 -4.25 -7.36
CA THR A 118 -14.57 -5.44 -8.07
C THR A 118 -15.72 -5.09 -9.02
N VAL A 119 -16.65 -4.22 -8.60
CA VAL A 119 -17.82 -3.83 -9.41
C VAL A 119 -17.63 -2.52 -10.19
N SER A 120 -16.48 -1.86 -10.07
CA SER A 120 -16.14 -0.66 -10.85
C SER A 120 -14.73 -0.78 -11.46
N PRO A 121 -14.61 -1.44 -12.63
CA PRO A 121 -13.38 -1.47 -13.42
C PRO A 121 -12.78 -0.09 -13.67
N LYS A 122 -13.60 0.95 -13.93
CA LYS A 122 -13.11 2.32 -14.16
C LYS A 122 -12.47 2.92 -12.92
N LEU A 123 -13.06 2.76 -11.73
CA LEU A 123 -12.39 3.17 -10.49
C LEU A 123 -11.15 2.34 -10.22
N ARG A 124 -11.12 1.05 -10.57
CA ARG A 124 -9.91 0.22 -10.43
C ARG A 124 -8.76 0.74 -11.29
N GLU A 125 -9.06 1.21 -12.50
CA GLU A 125 -8.09 1.82 -13.41
C GLU A 125 -7.65 3.22 -12.93
N LEU A 126 -8.59 4.08 -12.56
CA LEU A 126 -8.35 5.50 -12.28
C LEU A 126 -8.03 5.82 -10.82
N MET A 127 -8.34 4.96 -9.86
CA MET A 127 -8.14 5.21 -8.43
C MET A 127 -7.10 4.26 -7.85
N PRO A 128 -5.80 4.54 -7.97
CA PRO A 128 -4.78 3.71 -7.33
C PRO A 128 -4.94 3.70 -5.80
N ARG A 129 -4.37 2.71 -5.12
CA ARG A 129 -4.42 2.62 -3.65
C ARG A 129 -3.52 3.68 -3.01
N GLY A 130 -4.05 4.89 -2.93
CA GLY A 130 -3.46 6.07 -2.32
C GLY A 130 -3.03 7.12 -3.35
N LEU A 131 -3.97 7.99 -3.73
CA LEU A 131 -3.77 9.04 -4.73
C LEU A 131 -3.80 10.44 -4.10
N HIS A 132 -2.85 11.28 -4.50
CA HIS A 132 -2.76 12.68 -4.07
C HIS A 132 -2.46 13.58 -5.27
N GLU A 133 -3.17 14.69 -5.37
CA GLU A 133 -2.85 15.79 -6.29
C GLU A 133 -2.06 16.83 -5.50
N VAL A 134 -0.83 17.10 -5.93
CA VAL A 134 0.06 18.08 -5.32
C VAL A 134 0.23 19.24 -6.29
N LYS A 135 -0.20 20.44 -5.89
CA LYS A 135 0.00 21.67 -6.66
C LYS A 135 1.11 22.49 -6.02
N PHE A 136 2.10 22.85 -6.83
CA PHE A 136 3.17 23.78 -6.49
C PHE A 136 2.85 25.11 -7.16
N ILE A 137 2.47 26.11 -6.35
CA ILE A 137 2.08 27.43 -6.82
C ILE A 137 3.28 28.34 -6.57
N GLY A 138 4.01 28.66 -7.65
CA GLY A 138 5.07 29.67 -7.65
C GLY A 138 4.49 31.06 -7.86
N LYS A 139 5.37 32.04 -8.08
CA LYS A 139 4.95 33.43 -8.38
C LYS A 139 4.21 33.53 -9.72
N ASP A 140 4.75 32.86 -10.74
CA ASP A 140 4.31 32.97 -12.13
C ASP A 140 3.98 31.59 -12.75
N SER A 141 3.88 30.54 -11.93
CA SER A 141 3.66 29.17 -12.41
C SER A 141 2.80 28.34 -11.45
N CYS A 142 2.22 27.27 -11.99
CA CYS A 142 1.55 26.24 -11.21
C CYS A 142 1.90 24.86 -11.79
N THR A 143 2.67 24.07 -11.05
CA THR A 143 3.01 22.70 -11.43
C THR A 143 2.14 21.72 -10.66
N THR A 144 1.45 20.81 -11.36
CA THR A 144 0.65 19.75 -10.73
C THR A 144 1.35 18.40 -10.87
N VAL A 145 1.47 17.69 -9.75
CA VAL A 145 2.04 16.34 -9.67
C VAL A 145 1.01 15.41 -9.07
N LEU A 146 0.70 14.30 -9.77
CA LEU A 146 -0.09 13.22 -9.21
C LEU A 146 0.81 12.20 -8.54
N PHE A 147 0.76 12.17 -7.21
CA PHE A 147 1.50 11.21 -6.38
C PHE A 147 0.66 9.96 -6.14
N ARG A 148 0.97 8.92 -6.92
CA ARG A 148 0.19 7.68 -7.03
C ARG A 148 0.78 6.56 -6.20
N GLY A 149 -0.08 5.82 -5.52
CA GLY A 149 0.21 4.48 -5.06
C GLY A 149 0.07 3.46 -6.18
N ILE A 150 0.28 2.19 -5.84
CA ILE A 150 0.13 1.09 -6.79
C ILE A 150 -1.35 0.88 -7.15
N PRO A 151 -1.69 0.57 -8.41
CA PRO A 151 -3.04 0.17 -8.79
C PRO A 151 -3.54 -1.01 -7.94
N LYS A 152 -4.85 -1.13 -7.71
CA LYS A 152 -5.39 -2.29 -6.96
C LYS A 152 -5.01 -3.58 -7.71
N PHE A 153 -4.34 -4.46 -6.99
CA PHE A 153 -4.04 -5.81 -7.44
C PHE A 153 -4.64 -6.85 -6.49
N SER A 154 -4.83 -8.05 -7.00
CA SER A 154 -5.62 -9.10 -6.37
C SER A 154 -4.81 -10.40 -6.22
N GLY A 155 -5.35 -11.38 -5.52
CA GLY A 155 -4.78 -12.72 -5.43
C GLY A 155 -5.03 -13.55 -6.69
N LEU A 156 -4.33 -14.69 -6.85
CA LEU A 156 -4.58 -15.58 -7.98
C LEU A 156 -5.94 -16.26 -7.80
N VAL A 157 -6.23 -16.76 -6.62
CA VAL A 157 -7.47 -17.48 -6.32
C VAL A 157 -8.26 -16.81 -5.20
N ALA A 158 -9.52 -17.19 -5.04
CA ALA A 158 -10.39 -16.67 -3.99
C ALA A 158 -9.79 -16.84 -2.56
N SER A 159 -9.02 -17.91 -2.31
CA SER A 159 -8.38 -18.12 -1.00
C SER A 159 -7.21 -17.17 -0.71
N ASP A 160 -6.70 -16.47 -1.73
CA ASP A 160 -5.64 -15.46 -1.56
C ASP A 160 -6.22 -14.08 -1.21
N GLU A 161 -7.54 -13.91 -1.32
CA GLU A 161 -8.26 -12.69 -0.98
C GLU A 161 -8.87 -12.76 0.42
N ASP A 162 -8.99 -11.59 1.06
CA ASP A 162 -9.66 -11.49 2.36
C ASP A 162 -11.20 -11.58 2.19
N GLU A 163 -11.72 -11.31 0.98
CA GLU A 163 -13.12 -11.39 0.58
C GLU A 163 -13.21 -12.16 -0.75
N GLU A 164 -14.25 -12.99 -0.96
CA GLU A 164 -14.46 -13.68 -2.25
C GLU A 164 -14.61 -12.65 -3.38
N SER A 165 -13.52 -12.37 -4.10
CA SER A 165 -13.55 -11.45 -5.23
C SER A 165 -14.07 -12.19 -6.45
N ASN A 166 -15.21 -11.76 -6.98
CA ASN A 166 -15.71 -12.20 -8.28
C ASN A 166 -15.07 -11.43 -9.45
N ALA A 167 -13.97 -10.71 -9.20
CA ALA A 167 -13.29 -9.98 -10.25
C ALA A 167 -12.83 -10.97 -11.32
N SER A 168 -13.30 -10.76 -12.55
CA SER A 168 -12.89 -11.58 -13.69
C SER A 168 -11.39 -11.41 -13.93
N ALA A 169 -10.75 -12.46 -14.43
CA ALA A 169 -9.32 -12.43 -14.73
C ALA A 169 -8.92 -11.21 -15.58
N SER A 170 -9.80 -10.76 -16.49
CA SER A 170 -9.52 -9.65 -17.40
C SER A 170 -9.35 -8.28 -16.74
N ILE A 171 -9.93 -8.03 -15.56
CA ILE A 171 -9.78 -6.72 -14.87
C ILE A 171 -8.57 -6.69 -13.92
N PHE A 172 -7.86 -7.80 -13.78
CA PHE A 172 -6.66 -7.89 -12.94
C PHE A 172 -5.40 -7.41 -13.65
N PHE A 173 -5.37 -7.54 -14.96
CA PHE A 173 -4.25 -7.16 -15.78
C PHE A 173 -4.41 -5.73 -16.27
N TYR A 174 -3.27 -5.09 -16.50
CA TYR A 174 -3.20 -3.76 -17.08
C TYR A 174 -3.47 -3.83 -18.57
N ASP A 175 -4.06 -2.77 -19.11
CA ASP A 175 -4.20 -2.54 -20.55
C ASP A 175 -4.88 -3.70 -21.32
N GLY A 176 -5.85 -4.36 -20.67
CA GLY A 176 -6.63 -5.45 -21.26
C GLY A 176 -5.86 -6.76 -21.48
N GLN A 177 -4.66 -6.88 -20.91
CA GLN A 177 -3.82 -8.06 -21.01
C GLN A 177 -4.41 -9.24 -20.22
N SER A 178 -3.75 -10.39 -20.30
CA SER A 178 -4.14 -11.61 -19.61
C SER A 178 -2.93 -12.42 -19.15
N LEU A 179 -3.17 -13.49 -18.39
CA LEU A 179 -2.11 -14.42 -18.01
C LEU A 179 -1.45 -15.09 -19.23
N GLN A 180 -2.18 -15.24 -20.34
CA GLN A 180 -1.65 -15.84 -21.57
C GLN A 180 -0.61 -14.95 -22.26
N ASP A 181 -0.62 -13.65 -21.97
CA ASP A 181 0.35 -12.68 -22.49
C ASP A 181 1.64 -12.65 -21.66
N ALA A 182 1.64 -13.29 -20.48
CA ALA A 182 2.80 -13.36 -19.60
C ALA A 182 3.86 -14.36 -20.11
N GLY A 183 5.12 -13.94 -20.15
CA GLY A 183 6.25 -14.80 -20.53
C GLY A 183 7.16 -15.14 -19.36
N ARG A 184 7.23 -14.25 -18.37
CA ARG A 184 8.01 -14.42 -17.15
C ARG A 184 7.24 -13.82 -15.99
N PHE A 185 7.68 -14.15 -14.79
CA PHE A 185 7.25 -13.43 -13.61
C PHE A 185 8.39 -13.21 -12.64
N TYR A 186 8.19 -12.26 -11.74
CA TYR A 186 9.14 -11.97 -10.69
C TYR A 186 8.47 -12.05 -9.32
N VAL A 187 9.15 -12.67 -8.38
CA VAL A 187 8.68 -12.86 -7.00
C VAL A 187 9.39 -11.84 -6.13
N THR A 188 8.63 -11.09 -5.33
CA THR A 188 9.17 -10.32 -4.22
C THR A 188 8.58 -10.79 -2.90
N ALA A 189 9.37 -10.75 -1.82
CA ALA A 189 8.79 -10.97 -0.49
C ALA A 189 7.68 -9.94 -0.23
N LYS A 190 6.57 -10.39 0.35
CA LYS A 190 5.53 -9.49 0.81
C LYS A 190 5.84 -9.06 2.24
N SER A 191 6.28 -7.81 2.40
CA SER A 191 6.45 -7.19 3.71
C SER A 191 5.12 -7.14 4.48
N ASN A 192 5.21 -7.11 5.81
CA ASN A 192 4.09 -7.25 6.75
C ASN A 192 3.91 -5.97 7.59
N GLY A 193 4.22 -4.82 7.01
CA GLY A 193 4.08 -3.51 7.63
C GLY A 193 2.89 -2.73 7.09
N GLU A 194 2.99 -1.40 7.21
CA GLU A 194 2.03 -0.46 6.65
C GLU A 194 2.53 0.09 5.31
N ASN A 195 1.62 0.29 4.35
CA ASN A 195 1.99 0.79 3.04
C ASN A 195 2.67 2.16 3.12
N ALA A 196 3.77 2.32 2.39
CA ALA A 196 4.53 3.54 2.23
C ALA A 196 4.70 3.91 0.76
N LYS A 197 4.71 5.22 0.50
CA LYS A 197 5.01 5.82 -0.79
C LYS A 197 6.07 6.88 -0.59
N LEU A 198 7.05 6.91 -1.47
CA LEU A 198 8.18 7.84 -1.45
C LEU A 198 8.30 8.46 -2.84
N GLY A 199 8.62 9.74 -2.89
CA GLY A 199 8.79 10.47 -4.14
C GLY A 199 9.84 11.56 -4.00
N CYS A 200 10.32 12.02 -5.14
CA CYS A 200 11.24 13.14 -5.27
C CYS A 200 10.94 13.88 -6.59
N ARG A 201 10.85 15.21 -6.56
CA ARG A 201 10.65 16.03 -7.76
C ARG A 201 11.47 17.31 -7.70
N ILE A 202 12.00 17.71 -8.83
CA ILE A 202 12.60 19.03 -9.03
C ILE A 202 11.50 19.96 -9.57
N ILE A 203 11.15 20.99 -8.82
CA ILE A 203 10.15 22.01 -9.18
C ILE A 203 10.85 23.37 -9.11
N GLU A 204 10.99 24.03 -10.26
CA GLU A 204 11.66 25.35 -10.38
C GLU A 204 13.03 25.40 -9.68
N GLY A 205 13.85 24.37 -9.94
CA GLY A 205 15.18 24.22 -9.35
C GLY A 205 15.20 23.79 -7.88
N THR A 206 14.05 23.64 -7.22
CA THR A 206 13.95 23.16 -5.84
C THR A 206 13.62 21.68 -5.82
N THR A 207 14.43 20.89 -5.13
CA THR A 207 14.11 19.46 -4.93
C THR A 207 13.16 19.31 -3.76
N TYR A 208 12.01 18.67 -4.00
CA TYR A 208 11.02 18.31 -3.00
C TYR A 208 10.99 16.80 -2.79
N LEU A 209 10.93 16.37 -1.54
CA LEU A 209 10.61 15.01 -1.17
C LEU A 209 9.11 14.88 -0.89
N PHE A 210 8.58 13.72 -1.24
CA PHE A 210 7.20 13.32 -1.00
C PHE A 210 7.25 12.04 -0.20
N ALA A 211 6.45 11.92 0.85
CA ALA A 211 6.24 10.62 1.44
C ALA A 211 4.91 10.51 2.19
N GLY A 212 4.46 9.28 2.39
CA GLY A 212 3.34 9.01 3.30
C GLY A 212 2.75 7.61 3.10
N SER A 213 1.72 7.33 3.89
CA SER A 213 0.94 6.10 3.80
C SER A 213 -0.06 6.10 2.62
N LYS A 214 -0.91 5.05 2.54
CA LYS A 214 -2.05 4.99 1.60
C LYS A 214 -2.85 6.31 1.57
N ASN A 215 -3.21 6.86 2.73
CA ASN A 215 -4.19 7.96 2.84
C ASN A 215 -3.58 9.32 3.24
N THR A 216 -2.26 9.44 3.17
CA THR A 216 -1.52 10.64 3.59
C THR A 216 -0.41 10.92 2.60
N CYS A 217 -0.16 12.19 2.32
CA CYS A 217 1.03 12.65 1.62
C CYS A 217 1.55 13.91 2.30
N MET A 218 2.85 13.93 2.56
CA MET A 218 3.58 15.08 3.04
C MET A 218 4.63 15.43 1.99
N VAL A 219 4.84 16.73 1.79
CA VAL A 219 5.75 17.27 0.78
C VAL A 219 6.61 18.33 1.45
N TRP A 220 7.92 18.28 1.28
CA TRP A 220 8.85 19.25 1.86
C TRP A 220 10.12 19.44 1.02
N PRO A 221 10.82 20.59 1.11
CA PRO A 221 12.12 20.77 0.48
C PRO A 221 13.13 19.74 0.98
N ALA A 222 13.83 19.07 0.07
CA ALA A 222 14.62 17.87 0.35
C ALA A 222 15.81 18.12 1.30
N LEU A 223 16.32 19.35 1.33
CA LEU A 223 17.45 19.75 2.17
C LEU A 223 17.04 20.18 3.59
N ILE A 224 15.74 20.24 3.88
CA ILE A 224 15.24 20.54 5.22
C ILE A 224 14.87 19.21 5.90
N PRO A 225 15.51 18.85 7.02
CA PRO A 225 15.15 17.64 7.77
C PRO A 225 13.67 17.65 8.14
N ARG A 226 12.97 16.55 7.83
CA ARG A 226 11.53 16.46 8.07
C ARG A 226 11.13 16.79 9.51
N GLY A 227 11.94 16.40 10.50
CA GLY A 227 11.67 16.64 11.93
C GLY A 227 11.51 18.12 12.29
N GLU A 228 12.10 19.03 11.51
CA GLU A 228 12.09 20.48 11.77
C GLU A 228 10.81 21.16 11.27
N ILE A 229 10.23 20.68 10.17
CA ILE A 229 9.08 21.34 9.52
C ILE A 229 7.77 21.10 10.26
N GLN A 230 7.57 19.88 10.75
CA GLN A 230 6.33 19.52 11.44
C GLN A 230 6.61 18.38 12.41
N PRO A 231 6.78 18.66 13.72
CA PRO A 231 7.00 17.61 14.69
C PRO A 231 5.87 16.59 14.62
N ALA A 232 6.23 15.36 14.88
CA ALA A 232 5.33 14.23 14.80
C ALA A 232 4.33 14.29 15.97
N THR A 233 3.10 14.74 15.70
CA THR A 233 2.08 15.00 16.73
C THR A 233 1.22 13.79 17.06
N ASP A 234 1.26 12.74 16.24
CA ASP A 234 0.45 11.55 16.42
C ASP A 234 1.24 10.34 15.95
N HIS A 235 1.87 9.68 16.93
CA HIS A 235 2.68 8.50 16.73
C HIS A 235 1.89 7.29 16.21
N ASN A 236 0.55 7.39 16.06
CA ASN A 236 -0.27 6.38 15.42
C ASN A 236 -0.40 6.54 13.91
N ILE A 237 0.24 7.56 13.33
CA ILE A 237 0.22 7.80 11.89
C ILE A 237 1.54 7.28 11.29
N PRO A 238 1.53 6.15 10.56
CA PRO A 238 2.74 5.56 9.97
C PRO A 238 3.51 6.56 9.08
N ALA A 239 2.78 7.49 8.45
CA ALA A 239 3.35 8.53 7.60
C ALA A 239 4.48 9.34 8.24
N GLN A 240 4.43 9.58 9.56
CA GLN A 240 5.46 10.34 10.25
C GLN A 240 6.80 9.61 10.23
N PHE A 241 6.80 8.31 10.53
CA PHE A 241 7.99 7.46 10.46
C PHE A 241 8.52 7.32 9.03
N ILE A 242 7.61 7.13 8.06
CA ILE A 242 7.98 7.06 6.64
C ILE A 242 8.72 8.34 6.22
N CYS A 243 8.17 9.52 6.52
CA CYS A 243 8.79 10.78 6.12
C CYS A 243 10.14 11.02 6.80
N LEU A 244 10.27 10.63 8.08
CA LEU A 244 11.52 10.76 8.83
C LEU A 244 12.61 9.88 8.23
N LEU A 245 12.36 8.57 8.06
CA LEU A 245 13.34 7.65 7.47
C LEU A 245 13.72 8.07 6.04
N TRP A 246 12.74 8.53 5.25
CA TRP A 246 12.97 9.00 3.88
C TRP A 246 13.87 10.23 3.81
N SER A 247 13.54 11.27 4.60
CA SER A 247 14.33 12.49 4.69
C SER A 247 15.76 12.18 5.13
N HIS A 248 15.90 11.33 6.13
CA HIS A 248 17.18 10.96 6.70
C HIS A 248 18.07 10.18 5.71
N TRP A 249 17.51 9.21 4.99
CA TRP A 249 18.24 8.50 3.95
C TRP A 249 18.70 9.44 2.83
N TYR A 250 17.83 10.34 2.36
CA TYR A 250 18.18 11.27 1.28
C TYR A 250 19.32 12.21 1.70
N LEU A 251 19.29 12.72 2.94
CA LEU A 251 20.33 13.60 3.48
C LEU A 251 21.68 12.89 3.69
N LYS A 252 21.71 11.55 3.76
CA LYS A 252 22.95 10.76 3.82
C LYS A 252 23.63 10.58 2.46
N LEU A 253 22.90 10.77 1.36
CA LEU A 253 23.48 10.72 0.01
C LEU A 253 24.43 11.90 -0.20
N SER A 254 25.50 11.70 -0.98
CA SER A 254 26.35 12.82 -1.43
C SER A 254 25.56 13.80 -2.32
N GLY A 255 26.00 15.04 -2.46
CA GLY A 255 25.32 16.02 -3.31
C GLY A 255 25.14 15.55 -4.77
N GLU A 256 26.12 14.83 -5.32
CA GLU A 256 26.02 14.22 -6.66
C GLU A 256 24.98 13.11 -6.70
N GLN A 257 24.96 12.23 -5.69
CA GLN A 257 23.96 11.15 -5.56
C GLN A 257 22.55 11.71 -5.38
N GLN A 258 22.39 12.77 -4.57
CA GLN A 258 21.12 13.48 -4.37
C GLN A 258 20.58 14.04 -5.69
N LYS A 259 21.44 14.72 -6.46
CA LYS A 259 21.10 15.27 -7.77
C LYS A 259 20.74 14.16 -8.76
N ALA A 260 21.57 13.13 -8.88
CA ALA A 260 21.33 12.00 -9.78
C ALA A 260 20.03 11.26 -9.45
N PHE A 261 19.75 11.04 -8.16
CA PHE A 261 18.51 10.45 -7.68
C PHE A 261 17.30 11.34 -8.03
N ALA A 262 17.37 12.64 -7.73
CA ALA A 262 16.27 13.58 -7.97
C ALA A 262 15.95 13.74 -9.46
N THR A 263 16.97 13.79 -10.33
CA THR A 263 16.82 13.81 -11.78
C THR A 263 16.11 12.55 -12.26
N GLN A 264 16.60 11.36 -11.90
CA GLN A 264 15.96 10.09 -12.32
C GLN A 264 14.52 9.97 -11.81
N MET A 265 14.26 10.36 -10.56
CA MET A 265 12.90 10.38 -10.00
C MET A 265 12.00 11.44 -10.62
N THR A 266 12.54 12.51 -11.22
CA THR A 266 11.71 13.53 -11.88
C THR A 266 11.40 13.12 -13.32
N GLU A 267 12.41 12.66 -14.04
CA GLU A 267 12.34 12.41 -15.48
C GLU A 267 11.74 11.03 -15.80
N LYS A 268 12.12 10.00 -15.04
CA LYS A 268 11.81 8.60 -15.38
C LYS A 268 10.77 7.96 -14.48
N PHE A 269 10.80 8.26 -13.19
CA PHE A 269 10.02 7.52 -12.19
C PHE A 269 8.93 8.38 -11.54
N GLY A 270 7.88 7.73 -11.07
CA GLY A 270 6.77 8.28 -10.31
C GLY A 270 7.07 8.28 -8.82
N THR A 271 6.86 7.09 -8.27
CA THR A 271 6.78 6.81 -6.84
C THR A 271 7.57 5.55 -6.54
N ILE A 272 8.36 5.55 -5.47
CA ILE A 272 8.88 4.31 -4.87
C ILE A 272 7.83 3.81 -3.89
N MET A 273 7.44 2.55 -4.03
CA MET A 273 6.53 1.88 -3.12
C MET A 273 7.35 1.10 -2.08
N GLY A 274 6.94 1.19 -0.83
CA GLY A 274 7.54 0.41 0.25
C GLY A 274 6.54 0.05 1.34
N GLU A 275 7.02 -0.60 2.39
CA GLU A 275 6.28 -0.79 3.63
C GLU A 275 7.12 -0.38 4.83
N ILE A 276 6.50 0.37 5.74
CA ILE A 276 7.09 0.71 7.02
C ILE A 276 6.74 -0.39 8.03
N ASN A 277 7.77 -1.04 8.54
CA ASN A 277 7.66 -2.05 9.57
C ASN A 277 8.01 -1.40 10.90
N THR A 278 7.09 -1.44 11.85
CA THR A 278 7.30 -0.89 13.18
C THR A 278 7.01 -1.94 14.24
N PRO A 279 7.87 -2.13 15.25
CA PRO A 279 7.73 -3.23 16.19
C PRO A 279 6.56 -3.04 17.17
N TRP A 280 6.06 -1.81 17.32
CA TRP A 280 4.88 -1.49 18.16
C TRP A 280 3.55 -1.45 17.39
N TYR A 281 3.57 -1.56 16.05
CA TYR A 281 2.39 -1.89 15.24
C TYR A 281 2.57 -3.26 14.63
N GLU A 282 2.71 -4.26 15.50
CA GLU A 282 2.87 -5.63 15.04
C GLU A 282 1.65 -6.07 14.23
N HIS A 283 1.90 -6.57 13.03
CA HIS A 283 0.87 -7.14 12.18
C HIS A 283 0.66 -8.61 12.53
N VAL A 284 0.92 -9.55 11.60
CA VAL A 284 0.70 -10.98 11.83
C VAL A 284 2.05 -11.67 12.05
N VAL A 285 3.05 -11.33 11.23
CA VAL A 285 4.43 -11.77 11.43
C VAL A 285 5.13 -10.82 12.42
N PRO A 286 5.96 -11.33 13.34
CA PRO A 286 6.70 -10.46 14.25
C PRO A 286 7.61 -9.46 13.55
N ILE A 287 7.60 -8.23 14.03
CA ILE A 287 8.47 -7.13 13.59
C ILE A 287 9.38 -6.78 14.76
N ASN A 288 10.69 -6.97 14.59
CA ASN A 288 11.66 -6.80 15.69
C ASN A 288 12.28 -5.40 15.75
N GLU A 289 12.24 -4.65 14.65
CA GLU A 289 12.90 -3.34 14.54
C GLU A 289 12.09 -2.39 13.64
N LEU A 290 12.44 -1.11 13.67
CA LEU A 290 11.87 -0.09 12.79
C LEU A 290 12.64 -0.04 11.47
N PHE A 291 12.00 -0.29 10.34
CA PHE A 291 12.64 -0.22 9.02
C PHE A 291 11.63 -0.01 7.90
N LEU A 292 12.09 0.51 6.77
CA LEU A 292 11.32 0.74 5.56
C LEU A 292 11.83 -0.17 4.42
N GLU A 293 10.97 -1.05 3.91
CA GLU A 293 11.30 -1.94 2.79
C GLU A 293 10.67 -1.46 1.49
N CYS A 294 11.49 -1.06 0.54
CA CYS A 294 11.08 -0.75 -0.83
C CYS A 294 10.82 -2.04 -1.61
N TYR A 295 9.74 -2.08 -2.39
CA TYR A 295 9.38 -3.27 -3.17
C TYR A 295 8.99 -3.00 -4.62
N ALA A 296 8.70 -1.76 -5.00
CA ALA A 296 8.42 -1.39 -6.39
C ALA A 296 8.81 0.05 -6.69
N ILE A 297 8.95 0.36 -7.97
CA ILE A 297 8.93 1.73 -8.48
C ILE A 297 7.79 1.81 -9.49
N LEU A 298 7.03 2.89 -9.42
CA LEU A 298 6.04 3.25 -10.43
C LEU A 298 6.66 4.25 -11.39
N ASP A 299 6.28 4.23 -12.66
CA ASP A 299 6.57 5.31 -13.60
C ASP A 299 5.71 6.55 -13.32
N ASN A 300 5.90 7.59 -14.13
CA ASN A 300 5.15 8.84 -14.04
C ASN A 300 3.63 8.68 -14.29
N ASP A 301 3.20 7.54 -14.83
CA ASP A 301 1.81 7.21 -15.11
C ASP A 301 1.19 6.38 -13.98
N GLY A 302 2.00 5.99 -12.98
CA GLY A 302 1.58 5.17 -11.85
C GLY A 302 1.55 3.68 -12.16
N ARG A 303 2.17 3.23 -13.26
CA ARG A 303 2.31 1.81 -13.58
C ARG A 303 3.61 1.26 -12.98
N PRO A 304 3.64 0.02 -12.48
CA PRO A 304 4.87 -0.60 -12.02
C PRO A 304 5.89 -0.70 -13.15
N VAL A 305 7.12 -0.23 -12.92
CA VAL A 305 8.23 -0.45 -13.85
C VAL A 305 8.67 -1.92 -13.80
N HIS A 306 9.43 -2.34 -14.81
CA HIS A 306 10.03 -3.67 -14.81
C HIS A 306 10.85 -3.90 -13.52
N PRO A 307 10.62 -4.99 -12.77
CA PRO A 307 11.26 -5.21 -11.47
C PRO A 307 12.78 -5.10 -11.48
N LYS A 308 13.46 -5.70 -12.46
CA LYS A 308 14.92 -5.55 -12.63
C LYS A 308 15.37 -4.08 -12.65
N CYS A 309 14.66 -3.22 -13.38
CA CYS A 309 14.94 -1.79 -13.43
C CYS A 309 14.77 -1.14 -12.05
N ALA A 310 13.73 -1.52 -11.29
CA ALA A 310 13.52 -1.02 -9.94
C ALA A 310 14.62 -1.45 -8.95
N PHE A 311 15.00 -2.73 -8.96
CA PHE A 311 16.02 -3.25 -8.03
C PHE A 311 17.44 -2.78 -8.41
N ASP A 312 17.75 -2.64 -9.70
CA ASP A 312 19.00 -2.02 -10.15
C ASP A 312 19.08 -0.55 -9.70
N PHE A 313 17.96 0.18 -9.75
CA PHE A 313 17.87 1.54 -9.23
C PHE A 313 18.11 1.58 -7.71
N PHE A 314 17.47 0.71 -6.94
CA PHE A 314 17.70 0.61 -5.49
C PHE A 314 19.17 0.38 -5.16
N LYS A 315 19.80 -0.60 -5.82
CA LYS A 315 21.22 -0.93 -5.65
C LYS A 315 22.13 0.26 -5.97
N THR A 316 21.85 0.97 -7.06
CA THR A 316 22.63 2.15 -7.50
C THR A 316 22.58 3.29 -6.47
N HIS A 317 21.49 3.38 -5.70
CA HIS A 317 21.30 4.42 -4.69
C HIS A 317 21.51 3.92 -3.25
N GLY A 318 22.21 2.80 -3.05
CA GLY A 318 22.58 2.30 -1.72
C GLY A 318 21.40 1.80 -0.89
N ILE A 319 20.26 1.51 -1.52
CA ILE A 319 19.16 0.78 -0.90
C ILE A 319 19.48 -0.70 -1.14
N HIS A 320 19.96 -1.38 -0.11
CA HIS A 320 20.39 -2.79 -0.20
C HIS A 320 19.26 -3.74 0.17
N GLN A 321 19.40 -5.02 -0.21
CA GLN A 321 18.42 -6.03 0.17
C GLN A 321 18.35 -6.15 1.70
N HIS A 322 17.13 -6.19 2.24
CA HIS A 322 16.92 -6.56 3.62
C HIS A 322 17.24 -8.05 3.78
N TYR A 323 18.19 -8.36 4.65
CA TYR A 323 18.40 -9.70 5.15
C TYR A 323 17.78 -9.71 6.54
N PRO A 324 16.56 -10.26 6.71
CA PRO A 324 16.01 -10.37 8.05
C PRO A 324 17.04 -11.08 8.90
N SER A 325 17.40 -10.50 10.06
CA SER A 325 18.41 -11.11 10.90
C SER A 325 17.89 -12.51 11.28
N ILE A 326 18.41 -13.56 10.65
CA ILE A 326 18.13 -14.95 11.02
C ILE A 326 18.88 -15.28 12.31
N ALA A 327 19.16 -14.28 13.16
CA ALA A 327 19.43 -14.52 14.56
C ALA A 327 18.17 -15.20 15.08
N ALA A 328 18.21 -16.53 15.01
CA ALA A 328 17.23 -17.44 15.56
C ALA A 328 16.89 -16.82 16.90
N ALA A 329 15.65 -16.37 17.05
CA ALA A 329 15.17 -15.98 18.35
C ALA A 329 15.23 -17.26 19.18
N THR A 330 16.39 -17.53 19.79
CA THR A 330 16.46 -18.32 21.00
C THR A 330 15.34 -17.74 21.86
N PRO A 331 14.41 -18.57 22.37
CA PRO A 331 13.22 -18.12 23.09
C PRO A 331 13.46 -17.26 24.35
N ALA A 332 14.69 -16.80 24.59
CA ALA A 332 15.03 -15.80 25.57
C ALA A 332 14.07 -14.61 25.43
N GLU A 333 13.44 -14.27 26.56
CA GLU A 333 12.37 -13.29 26.74
C GLU A 333 12.68 -11.97 26.02
N LYS A 334 12.33 -11.87 24.74
CA LYS A 334 12.31 -10.60 24.05
C LYS A 334 11.10 -9.85 24.58
N LYS A 335 11.35 -8.98 25.55
CA LYS A 335 10.40 -7.93 25.93
C LYS A 335 10.00 -7.21 24.65
N THR A 336 8.71 -7.19 24.34
CA THR A 336 8.18 -6.37 23.25
C THR A 336 8.73 -4.96 23.44
N PRO A 337 9.47 -4.42 22.46
CA PRO A 337 10.09 -3.12 22.64
C PRO A 337 9.00 -2.11 22.98
N HIS A 338 9.17 -1.41 24.09
CA HIS A 338 8.20 -0.42 24.54
C HIS A 338 8.01 0.61 23.43
N ARG A 339 6.74 0.95 23.17
CA ARG A 339 6.45 2.06 22.29
C ARG A 339 7.10 3.32 22.87
N PRO A 340 7.91 4.02 22.09
CA PRO A 340 8.51 5.27 22.51
C PRO A 340 7.43 6.33 22.76
N GLU A 341 7.45 6.97 23.93
CA GLU A 341 6.46 8.02 24.29
C GLU A 341 6.70 9.31 23.50
N ASN A 342 7.95 9.55 23.11
CA ASN A 342 8.33 10.66 22.26
C ASN A 342 9.07 10.09 21.04
N LEU A 343 8.65 10.48 19.84
CA LEU A 343 9.40 10.13 18.62
C LEU A 343 10.82 10.65 18.66
N LYS A 344 11.04 11.83 19.29
CA LYS A 344 12.38 12.28 19.56
C LYS A 344 13.12 11.25 20.40
N GLU A 345 12.53 10.52 21.35
CA GLU A 345 13.23 9.55 22.22
C GLU A 345 13.61 8.24 21.55
N VAL A 346 12.86 7.75 20.55
CA VAL A 346 13.35 6.65 19.66
C VAL A 346 14.69 7.04 19.10
N PHE A 347 14.71 8.27 18.59
CA PHE A 347 15.92 8.83 18.05
C PHE A 347 16.85 9.28 19.19
N LEU A 348 16.46 9.82 20.35
CA LEU A 348 17.32 10.40 21.42
C LEU A 348 17.95 9.32 22.33
N LYS A 349 17.37 8.11 22.41
CA LYS A 349 17.94 6.97 23.16
C LYS A 349 18.79 6.06 22.29
N GLU A 350 18.51 5.93 20.99
CA GLU A 350 19.40 5.21 20.05
C GLU A 350 20.40 6.12 19.33
N SER A 351 20.18 7.43 19.36
CA SER A 351 21.19 8.45 19.04
C SER A 351 21.25 9.38 20.24
N ASN A 352 22.43 9.60 20.83
CA ASN A 352 22.61 10.51 21.96
C ASN A 352 22.22 11.96 21.60
N ILE A 353 20.91 12.22 21.67
CA ILE A 353 20.16 13.46 21.54
C ILE A 353 20.74 14.75 22.13
N ASP A 354 21.03 14.69 23.44
CA ASP A 354 21.06 15.88 24.30
C ASP A 354 22.36 16.70 24.21
N LYS A 355 23.20 16.48 23.20
CA LYS A 355 24.46 17.20 23.01
C LYS A 355 24.67 17.60 21.55
N ILE A 356 23.79 18.48 21.05
CA ILE A 356 24.03 19.17 19.77
C ILE A 356 24.83 20.45 20.05
N GLY A 357 26.17 20.29 20.10
CA GLY A 357 27.11 21.39 19.87
C GLY A 357 27.40 21.55 18.37
N PRO A 358 28.03 22.67 17.95
CA PRO A 358 28.26 23.04 16.55
C PRO A 358 29.15 22.09 15.71
N ASP A 359 29.72 21.04 16.31
CA ASP A 359 30.64 20.11 15.66
C ASP A 359 30.08 18.68 15.45
N GLY A 360 28.81 18.56 15.05
CA GLY A 360 28.28 17.43 14.25
C GLY A 360 28.17 16.05 14.90
N LEU A 361 26.94 15.56 15.10
CA LEU A 361 26.67 14.18 15.54
C LEU A 361 26.59 13.22 14.34
N LYS A 362 27.30 12.10 14.43
CA LYS A 362 27.23 10.98 13.48
C LYS A 362 26.17 9.99 13.96
N LEU A 363 25.13 9.75 13.15
CA LEU A 363 24.41 8.47 13.19
C LEU A 363 25.42 7.33 13.05
N ASP A 364 25.17 6.14 13.59
CA ASP A 364 25.97 4.99 13.15
C ASP A 364 25.83 4.93 11.63
N ALA A 365 26.94 5.21 10.94
CA ALA A 365 27.01 5.22 9.50
C ALA A 365 26.61 3.84 8.92
N LYS A 366 26.57 2.81 9.76
CA LYS A 366 26.30 1.42 9.38
C LYS A 366 24.82 1.06 9.31
N THR A 367 23.91 1.72 10.04
CA THR A 367 22.50 1.27 10.07
C THR A 367 21.68 1.89 8.94
N ASN A 368 21.36 1.06 7.94
CA ASN A 368 20.48 1.41 6.84
C ASN A 368 19.03 1.03 7.17
N TYR A 369 18.24 2.01 7.61
CA TYR A 369 16.81 1.84 7.90
C TYR A 369 15.93 1.72 6.64
N ILE A 370 16.51 1.95 5.46
CA ILE A 370 15.83 1.73 4.18
C ILE A 370 16.55 0.61 3.46
N SER A 371 15.78 -0.39 3.05
CA SER A 371 16.25 -1.57 2.33
C SER A 371 15.23 -1.93 1.25
N HIS A 372 15.54 -2.90 0.40
CA HIS A 372 14.56 -3.47 -0.51
C HIS A 372 14.26 -4.93 -0.17
N VAL A 373 13.07 -5.39 -0.50
CA VAL A 373 12.66 -6.79 -0.32
C VAL A 373 13.51 -7.75 -1.17
N PHE A 374 13.50 -9.04 -0.81
CA PHE A 374 14.02 -10.10 -1.69
C PHE A 374 13.32 -10.08 -3.06
N PHE A 375 14.06 -10.43 -4.11
CA PHE A 375 13.58 -10.46 -5.50
C PHE A 375 14.18 -11.62 -6.30
N GLN A 376 13.35 -12.32 -7.08
CA GLN A 376 13.78 -13.42 -7.95
C GLN A 376 12.96 -13.45 -9.26
N SER A 377 13.61 -13.82 -10.38
CA SER A 377 12.96 -14.05 -11.67
C SER A 377 12.68 -15.53 -11.91
N ASN A 378 11.54 -15.85 -12.50
CA ASN A 378 11.13 -17.21 -12.85
C ASN A 378 10.48 -17.24 -14.25
N ASP A 379 10.46 -18.41 -14.89
CA ASP A 379 9.72 -18.63 -16.13
C ASP A 379 8.23 -18.82 -15.82
N ILE A 380 7.34 -18.36 -16.70
CA ILE A 380 5.88 -18.49 -16.49
C ILE A 380 5.42 -19.94 -16.33
N LYS A 381 6.15 -20.91 -16.89
CA LYS A 381 5.84 -22.34 -16.74
C LYS A 381 6.04 -22.85 -15.30
N ASP A 382 6.86 -22.17 -14.50
CA ASP A 382 7.18 -22.54 -13.12
C ASP A 382 6.21 -21.88 -12.11
N LEU A 383 5.16 -21.19 -12.60
CA LEU A 383 4.28 -20.37 -11.76
C LEU A 383 3.59 -21.19 -10.67
N ASP A 384 3.02 -22.34 -11.01
CA ASP A 384 2.26 -23.16 -10.05
C ASP A 384 3.16 -23.70 -8.93
N ASP A 385 4.34 -24.24 -9.29
CA ASP A 385 5.32 -24.75 -8.32
C ASP A 385 5.78 -23.66 -7.34
N VAL A 386 6.03 -22.45 -7.86
CA VAL A 386 6.44 -21.31 -7.03
C VAL A 386 5.30 -20.84 -6.14
N VAL A 387 4.06 -20.78 -6.64
CA VAL A 387 2.86 -20.42 -5.86
C VAL A 387 2.66 -21.41 -4.72
N ASP A 388 2.77 -22.72 -4.98
CA ASP A 388 2.62 -23.75 -3.97
C ASP A 388 3.74 -23.69 -2.93
N LYS A 389 4.98 -23.40 -3.35
CA LYS A 389 6.09 -23.14 -2.42
C LYS A 389 5.80 -21.94 -1.51
N ILE A 390 5.24 -20.84 -2.03
CA ILE A 390 4.88 -19.67 -1.24
C ILE A 390 3.76 -20.00 -0.24
N ARG A 391 2.74 -20.75 -0.66
CA ARG A 391 1.62 -21.15 0.21
C ARG A 391 2.07 -22.02 1.38
N ASN A 392 2.99 -22.94 1.12
CA ASN A 392 3.55 -23.85 2.11
C ASN A 392 4.66 -23.21 2.98
N ALA A 393 5.08 -21.99 2.67
CA ALA A 393 6.09 -21.29 3.47
C ALA A 393 5.53 -20.92 4.86
N SER A 394 6.39 -20.98 5.86
CA SER A 394 6.09 -20.55 7.23
C SER A 394 6.78 -19.22 7.57
N ASN A 395 6.29 -18.51 8.59
CA ASN A 395 6.90 -17.28 9.11
C ASN A 395 7.07 -16.16 8.07
N THR A 396 6.21 -16.13 7.06
CA THR A 396 6.15 -15.09 6.04
C THR A 396 4.71 -14.77 5.74
N GLU A 397 4.40 -13.52 5.37
CA GLU A 397 3.09 -13.20 4.82
C GLU A 397 2.87 -13.88 3.47
N GLY A 398 3.93 -13.99 2.66
CA GLY A 398 3.88 -14.55 1.32
C GLY A 398 4.71 -13.72 0.34
N ALA A 399 4.20 -13.54 -0.87
CA ALA A 399 4.89 -12.85 -1.95
C ALA A 399 3.95 -12.01 -2.82
N VAL A 400 4.55 -11.08 -3.57
CA VAL A 400 3.92 -10.40 -4.70
C VAL A 400 4.62 -10.82 -5.99
N LEU A 401 3.83 -11.20 -6.98
CA LEU A 401 4.25 -11.66 -8.29
C LEU A 401 4.04 -10.54 -9.31
N TYR A 402 5.09 -10.19 -10.06
CA TYR A 402 5.05 -9.24 -11.16
C TYR A 402 5.03 -10.04 -12.46
N LEU A 403 3.90 -10.02 -13.15
CA LEU A 403 3.73 -10.72 -14.43
C LEU A 403 4.20 -9.79 -15.55
N THR A 404 5.11 -10.25 -16.39
CA THR A 404 5.66 -9.45 -17.50
C THR A 404 5.30 -10.03 -18.85
N HIS A 405 4.92 -9.15 -19.78
CA HIS A 405 4.56 -9.52 -21.14
C HIS A 405 5.70 -10.25 -21.86
N LYS A 406 5.37 -11.27 -22.68
CA LYS A 406 6.34 -12.08 -23.46
C LYS A 406 7.32 -11.27 -24.28
N THR A 407 6.81 -10.32 -25.08
CA THR A 407 7.61 -9.51 -26.02
C THR A 407 8.10 -8.18 -25.47
N SER A 408 7.22 -7.38 -24.84
CA SER A 408 7.56 -6.02 -24.43
C SER A 408 8.26 -5.93 -23.07
N GLU A 409 8.29 -7.04 -22.32
CA GLU A 409 8.74 -7.13 -20.92
C GLU A 409 8.01 -6.18 -19.94
N LYS A 410 7.01 -5.40 -20.39
CA LYS A 410 6.24 -4.53 -19.51
C LYS A 410 5.51 -5.36 -18.45
N VAL A 411 5.38 -4.81 -17.23
CA VAL A 411 4.55 -5.41 -16.19
C VAL A 411 3.09 -5.30 -16.64
N ILE A 412 2.43 -6.44 -16.81
CA ILE A 412 1.03 -6.52 -17.23
C ILE A 412 0.10 -6.85 -16.07
N GLY A 413 0.63 -7.20 -14.92
CA GLY A 413 -0.19 -7.50 -13.75
C GLY A 413 0.64 -7.70 -12.51
N LEU A 414 -0.01 -7.51 -11.37
CA LEU A 414 0.53 -7.84 -10.06
C LEU A 414 -0.41 -8.83 -9.39
N VAL A 415 0.16 -9.80 -8.68
CA VAL A 415 -0.62 -10.78 -7.95
C VAL A 415 -0.03 -11.03 -6.57
N LYS A 416 -0.86 -11.05 -5.53
CA LYS A 416 -0.42 -11.47 -4.20
C LYS A 416 -0.68 -12.96 -4.00
N VAL A 417 0.27 -13.64 -3.36
CA VAL A 417 0.10 -15.01 -2.88
C VAL A 417 0.44 -14.99 -1.40
N LYS A 418 -0.49 -15.39 -0.55
CA LYS A 418 -0.27 -15.45 0.90
C LYS A 418 0.08 -16.86 1.34
N SER A 419 0.92 -16.99 2.36
CA SER A 419 1.15 -18.29 2.98
C SER A 419 -0.11 -18.77 3.71
N SER A 420 -0.38 -20.07 3.68
CA SER A 420 -1.55 -20.64 4.38
C SER A 420 -1.47 -20.39 5.88
N GLN A 421 -0.27 -20.48 6.46
CA GLN A 421 -0.02 -20.19 7.86
C GLN A 421 -0.39 -18.74 8.22
N TYR A 422 0.04 -17.77 7.41
CA TYR A 422 -0.30 -16.36 7.62
C TYR A 422 -1.82 -16.13 7.58
N VAL A 423 -2.53 -16.73 6.61
CA VAL A 423 -3.98 -16.60 6.49
C VAL A 423 -4.68 -17.11 7.75
N VAL A 424 -4.26 -18.27 8.27
CA VAL A 424 -4.79 -18.84 9.53
C VAL A 424 -4.52 -17.91 10.71
N TRP A 425 -3.29 -17.42 10.87
CA TRP A 425 -2.92 -16.52 11.96
C TRP A 425 -3.68 -15.20 11.91
N ARG A 426 -3.83 -14.60 10.72
CA ARG A 426 -4.62 -13.39 10.51
C ARG A 426 -6.07 -13.61 10.91
N ARG A 427 -6.68 -14.72 10.48
CA ARG A 427 -8.07 -15.05 10.82
C ARG A 427 -8.24 -15.22 12.33
N LEU A 428 -7.35 -15.97 12.97
CA LEU A 428 -7.35 -16.15 14.42
C LEU A 428 -7.24 -14.80 15.15
N ARG A 429 -6.30 -13.94 14.74
CA ARG A 429 -6.12 -12.60 15.31
C ARG A 429 -7.38 -11.74 15.19
N GLU A 430 -7.99 -11.68 14.00
CA GLU A 430 -9.21 -10.88 13.82
C GLU A 430 -10.39 -11.45 14.61
N THR A 431 -10.53 -12.78 14.69
CA THR A 431 -11.55 -13.44 15.53
C THR A 431 -11.34 -13.12 17.02
N MET A 432 -10.11 -13.23 17.54
CA MET A 432 -9.81 -12.85 18.92
C MET A 432 -10.05 -11.36 19.16
N LYS A 433 -9.68 -10.50 18.21
CA LYS A 433 -9.94 -9.06 18.30
C LYS A 433 -11.43 -8.74 18.37
N SER A 434 -12.26 -9.40 17.58
CA SER A 434 -13.70 -9.16 17.56
C SER A 434 -14.43 -9.78 18.74
N CYS A 435 -14.06 -11.00 19.15
CA CYS A 435 -14.82 -11.79 20.11
C CYS A 435 -14.30 -11.66 21.55
N LEU A 436 -13.04 -11.27 21.74
CA LEU A 436 -12.42 -11.17 23.08
C LEU A 436 -11.95 -9.75 23.36
N PHE A 437 -10.99 -9.23 22.60
CA PHE A 437 -10.33 -7.97 22.96
C PHE A 437 -11.25 -6.73 22.87
N ARG A 438 -12.13 -6.66 21.86
CA ARG A 438 -13.10 -5.55 21.76
C ARG A 438 -14.13 -5.58 22.89
N PRO A 439 -14.84 -6.70 23.16
CA PRO A 439 -15.73 -6.80 24.31
C PRO A 439 -15.03 -6.47 25.62
N LEU A 440 -13.81 -7.00 25.83
CA LEU A 440 -13.01 -6.70 27.01
C LEU A 440 -12.72 -5.19 27.15
N ASN A 441 -12.23 -4.55 26.09
CA ASN A 441 -11.93 -3.11 26.09
C ASN A 441 -13.18 -2.23 26.25
N ASN A 442 -14.34 -2.74 25.85
CA ASN A 442 -15.62 -2.05 25.99
C ASN A 442 -16.27 -2.28 27.37
N GLY A 443 -15.71 -3.16 28.21
CA GLY A 443 -16.32 -3.55 29.49
C GLY A 443 -17.55 -4.43 29.34
N GLU A 444 -17.66 -5.16 28.23
CA GLU A 444 -18.78 -6.06 27.94
C GLU A 444 -18.59 -7.45 28.56
N ILE A 445 -17.39 -7.75 29.09
CA ILE A 445 -17.08 -9.01 29.79
C ILE A 445 -17.24 -8.79 31.29
N GLU A 446 -18.17 -9.52 31.90
CA GLU A 446 -18.40 -9.53 33.35
C GLU A 446 -17.10 -9.84 34.10
N GLU A 447 -16.91 -9.24 35.29
CA GLU A 447 -15.69 -9.36 36.12
C GLU A 447 -14.43 -8.64 35.62
N PHE A 448 -14.41 -8.10 34.40
CA PHE A 448 -13.28 -7.31 33.86
C PHE A 448 -13.67 -5.84 33.64
N PRO A 449 -13.71 -5.00 34.70
CA PRO A 449 -14.02 -3.58 34.55
C PRO A 449 -12.99 -2.88 33.66
N THR A 450 -13.44 -1.94 32.82
CA THR A 450 -12.56 -1.21 31.90
C THR A 450 -11.45 -0.48 32.65
N THR A 451 -10.21 -0.66 32.21
CA THR A 451 -9.02 0.03 32.73
C THR A 451 -9.03 1.54 32.44
N THR A 452 -9.78 1.97 31.43
CA THR A 452 -10.05 3.38 31.20
C THR A 452 -11.17 3.81 32.13
N GLY A 453 -10.85 4.62 33.15
CA GLY A 453 -11.80 5.18 34.13
C GLY A 453 -12.89 6.11 33.56
N GLY A 454 -13.27 5.94 32.30
CA GLY A 454 -14.48 6.51 31.75
C GLY A 454 -15.68 5.86 32.44
N LYS A 455 -16.52 6.67 33.10
CA LYS A 455 -17.82 6.22 33.62
C LYS A 455 -18.48 5.34 32.55
N PRO A 456 -18.97 4.13 32.91
CA PRO A 456 -19.67 3.28 31.97
C PRO A 456 -20.70 4.14 31.26
N LYS A 457 -20.64 4.21 29.93
CA LYS A 457 -21.65 4.92 29.14
C LYS A 457 -22.95 4.27 29.56
N GLY A 458 -23.73 4.98 30.39
CA GLY A 458 -24.94 4.46 31.01
C GLY A 458 -25.68 3.69 29.95
N SER A 459 -25.77 2.37 30.13
CA SER A 459 -26.42 1.48 29.19
C SER A 459 -27.76 2.13 28.92
N LYS A 460 -27.97 2.64 27.70
CA LYS A 460 -29.31 3.01 27.28
C LYS A 460 -30.09 1.72 27.47
N GLU A 461 -30.92 1.72 28.49
CA GLU A 461 -31.78 0.61 28.86
C GLU A 461 -32.48 0.19 27.56
N ASN A 462 -32.03 -0.91 26.98
CA ASN A 462 -32.62 -1.43 25.76
C ASN A 462 -33.99 -1.93 26.19
N LYS A 463 -34.99 -1.04 26.19
CA LYS A 463 -36.39 -1.43 26.36
C LYS A 463 -36.63 -2.57 25.37
N PRO A 464 -37.05 -3.76 25.84
CA PRO A 464 -37.25 -4.89 24.96
C PRO A 464 -38.22 -4.46 23.86
N LYS A 465 -37.76 -4.57 22.60
CA LYS A 465 -38.66 -4.41 21.45
C LYS A 465 -39.67 -5.55 21.55
N THR A 466 -40.85 -5.25 22.10
CA THR A 466 -42.02 -6.10 21.98
C THR A 466 -42.28 -6.30 20.50
N ARG A 467 -42.07 -7.53 20.00
CA ARG A 467 -42.55 -7.95 18.68
C ARG A 467 -44.07 -7.95 18.76
N GLY A 468 -44.69 -6.96 18.12
CA GLY A 468 -46.10 -6.98 17.75
C GLY A 468 -46.28 -7.70 16.44
#